data_AF-A0A1M2V1Z0-F1
#
_entry.id   AF-A0A1M2V1Z0-F1
#
_cell.length_a   1.000
_cell.length_b   1.000
_cell.length_c   1.000
_cell.angle_alpha   90.00
_cell.angle_beta   90.00
_cell.angle_gamma   90.00
#
_symmetry.space_group_name_H-M   'P 1'
#
loop_
_entity.id
_entity.type
_entity.pdbx_description
1 polymer ?
#
loop_
_entity_poly.entity_id
_entity_poly.type
_entity_poly.pdbx_seq_one_letter_code
_entity_poly.pdbx_strand_id
1 'polypeptide(L)'
;MDGGTIFLPMLPPVSRYLLSTAIQFIVGIFIILTLQMVFDLFSLIGVGLLNQSPALWPPVHDEPWHMSSLHEFWSKRWHQILRSVFLVMGGYPGRWIAGDVGMLFGTFIASGMYHEVSLCMGGAPFDVRVLVFFVAQAFGILAENAYRRTTGKRVSGWAGWLWGAIFLLGIGQLRCWAVFLDAVDSRHESKYGKRRRIDALSARTPASLRPVLASNGRCPHNALSFSIYH
;
A
#
# COMPACT_ATOMS: atom_id res chain seq x y z
N MET A 1 -5.74 22.15 3.80
CA MET A 1 -6.38 21.33 4.84
C MET A 1 -5.79 19.95 4.72
N ASP A 2 -4.88 19.61 5.62
CA ASP A 2 -4.11 18.37 5.56
C ASP A 2 -5.01 17.20 5.95
N GLY A 3 -5.50 16.48 4.96
CA GLY A 3 -6.28 15.26 5.15
C GLY A 3 -5.47 14.26 5.97
N GLY A 4 -5.98 13.92 7.15
CA GLY A 4 -5.29 13.10 8.15
C GLY A 4 -4.71 11.83 7.56
N THR A 5 -3.38 11.76 7.49
CA THR A 5 -2.68 10.53 7.17
C THR A 5 -2.81 9.56 8.34
N ILE A 6 -3.21 8.31 8.05
CA ILE A 6 -3.13 7.14 8.95
C ILE A 6 -1.71 6.95 9.53
N PHE A 7 -0.72 7.59 8.93
CA PHE A 7 0.67 7.60 9.37
C PHE A 7 0.95 8.77 10.29
N LEU A 8 1.13 8.47 11.56
CA LEU A 8 1.69 9.39 12.54
C LEU A 8 3.23 9.35 12.40
N PRO A 9 3.89 10.40 11.87
CA PRO A 9 5.35 10.46 11.71
C PRO A 9 6.12 10.46 13.03
N MET A 10 5.42 10.65 14.15
CA MET A 10 6.01 10.68 15.48
C MET A 10 6.30 9.28 16.03
N LEU A 11 5.83 8.19 15.40
CA LEU A 11 6.04 6.83 15.88
C LEU A 11 7.31 6.16 15.28
N PRO A 12 8.01 5.33 16.07
CA PRO A 12 9.07 4.46 15.58
C PRO A 12 8.63 3.60 14.37
N PRO A 13 9.56 3.20 13.47
CA PRO A 13 9.21 2.52 12.23
C PRO A 13 8.32 1.28 12.43
N VAL A 14 8.63 0.43 13.41
CA VAL A 14 7.89 -0.81 13.66
C VAL A 14 6.43 -0.53 14.08
N SER A 15 6.22 0.35 15.06
CA SER A 15 4.87 0.68 15.53
C SER A 15 4.04 1.41 14.48
N ARG A 16 4.67 2.20 13.61
CA ARG A 16 4.01 2.84 12.46
C ARG A 16 3.47 1.82 11.46
N TYR A 17 4.25 0.81 11.07
CA TYR A 17 3.79 -0.23 10.14
C TYR A 17 2.74 -1.14 10.77
N LEU A 18 2.88 -1.47 12.07
CA LEU A 18 1.88 -2.24 12.80
C LEU A 18 0.54 -1.50 12.87
N LEU A 19 0.55 -0.22 13.27
CA LEU A 19 -0.65 0.60 13.36
C LEU A 19 -1.33 0.75 11.99
N SER A 20 -0.56 1.02 10.93
CA SER A 20 -1.14 1.17 9.61
C SER A 20 -1.72 -0.15 9.06
N THR A 21 -1.04 -1.26 9.31
CA THR A 21 -1.55 -2.59 8.92
C THR A 21 -2.83 -2.90 9.68
N ALA A 22 -2.87 -2.63 10.99
CA ALA A 22 -4.07 -2.80 11.81
C ALA A 22 -5.24 -1.94 11.32
N ILE A 23 -4.99 -0.66 11.02
CA ILE A 23 -6.02 0.23 10.46
C ILE A 23 -6.52 -0.29 9.11
N GLN A 24 -5.63 -0.81 8.26
CA GLN A 24 -6.03 -1.38 6.98
C GLN A 24 -6.91 -2.62 7.13
N PHE A 25 -6.62 -3.50 8.08
CA PHE A 25 -7.48 -4.63 8.41
C PHE A 25 -8.84 -4.18 8.96
N ILE A 26 -8.85 -3.21 9.89
CA ILE A 26 -10.08 -2.68 10.48
C ILE A 26 -10.96 -2.04 9.41
N VAL A 27 -10.37 -1.23 8.52
CA VAL A 27 -11.09 -0.62 7.40
C VAL A 27 -11.62 -1.70 6.45
N GLY A 28 -10.83 -2.72 6.13
CA GLY A 28 -11.29 -3.84 5.31
C GLY A 28 -12.51 -4.57 5.90
N ILE A 29 -12.46 -4.87 7.21
CA ILE A 29 -13.58 -5.47 7.95
C ILE A 29 -14.78 -4.53 7.95
N PHE A 30 -14.57 -3.24 8.23
CA PHE A 30 -15.63 -2.24 8.26
C PHE A 30 -16.35 -2.13 6.91
N ILE A 31 -15.61 -2.16 5.80
CA ILE A 31 -16.20 -2.14 4.46
C ILE A 31 -17.06 -3.38 4.22
N ILE A 32 -16.55 -4.58 4.55
CA ILE A 32 -17.31 -5.84 4.41
C ILE A 32 -18.62 -5.77 5.21
N LEU A 33 -18.54 -5.40 6.48
CA LEU A 33 -19.70 -5.32 7.37
C LEU A 33 -20.71 -4.27 6.90
N THR A 34 -20.24 -3.12 6.45
CA THR A 34 -21.09 -2.03 5.96
C THR A 34 -21.83 -2.45 4.68
N LEU A 35 -21.14 -3.06 3.73
CA LEU A 35 -21.75 -3.48 2.47
C LEU A 35 -22.71 -4.66 2.68
N GLN A 36 -22.39 -5.57 3.59
CA GLN A 36 -23.32 -6.62 4.01
C GLN A 36 -24.58 -6.04 4.67
N MET A 37 -24.43 -5.13 5.63
CA MET A 37 -25.56 -4.48 6.31
C MET A 37 -26.48 -3.75 5.31
N VAL A 38 -25.91 -2.98 4.37
CA VAL A 38 -26.69 -2.26 3.35
C VAL A 38 -27.43 -3.24 2.44
N PHE A 39 -26.79 -4.34 2.04
CA PHE A 39 -27.44 -5.36 1.22
C PHE A 39 -28.56 -6.08 1.96
N ASP A 40 -28.37 -6.40 3.24
CA ASP A 40 -29.38 -7.03 4.10
C ASP A 40 -30.59 -6.10 4.32
N LEU A 41 -30.36 -4.79 4.43
CA LEU A 41 -31.45 -3.81 4.49
C LEU A 41 -32.25 -3.77 3.19
N PHE A 42 -31.58 -3.77 2.04
CA PHE A 42 -32.25 -3.81 0.75
C PHE A 42 -32.99 -5.14 0.52
N SER A 43 -32.43 -6.26 0.97
CA SER A 43 -33.09 -7.57 0.87
C SER A 43 -34.33 -7.64 1.74
N LEU A 44 -34.29 -7.06 2.96
CA LEU A 44 -35.46 -6.96 3.83
C LEU A 44 -36.58 -6.14 3.19
N ILE A 45 -36.24 -5.03 2.52
CA ILE A 45 -37.20 -4.22 1.76
C ILE A 45 -37.74 -5.00 0.56
N GLY A 46 -36.87 -5.65 -0.23
CA GLY A 46 -37.26 -6.38 -1.43
C GLY A 46 -38.14 -7.60 -1.14
N VAL A 47 -37.77 -8.40 -0.14
CA VAL A 47 -38.54 -9.58 0.26
C VAL A 47 -39.80 -9.16 1.04
N GLY A 48 -39.66 -8.23 1.99
CA GLY A 48 -40.74 -7.85 2.90
C GLY A 48 -41.80 -6.94 2.29
N LEU A 49 -41.40 -5.96 1.48
CA LEU A 49 -42.33 -4.96 0.89
C LEU A 49 -42.64 -5.24 -0.58
N LEU A 50 -41.71 -5.83 -1.34
CA LEU A 50 -41.86 -6.06 -2.78
C LEU A 50 -42.12 -7.53 -3.15
N ASN A 51 -42.27 -8.41 -2.15
CA ASN A 51 -42.54 -9.85 -2.30
C ASN A 51 -41.56 -10.56 -3.26
N GLN A 52 -40.29 -10.13 -3.27
CA GLN A 52 -39.25 -10.77 -4.06
C GLN A 52 -38.83 -12.10 -3.43
N SER A 53 -38.41 -13.05 -4.27
CA SER A 53 -37.86 -14.31 -3.78
C SER A 53 -36.50 -14.05 -3.10
N PRO A 54 -36.25 -14.60 -1.89
CA PRO A 54 -34.95 -14.53 -1.23
C PRO A 54 -33.79 -15.09 -2.08
N ALA A 55 -34.09 -15.99 -3.02
CA ALA A 55 -33.09 -16.55 -3.95
C ALA A 55 -32.47 -15.48 -4.89
N LEU A 56 -33.10 -14.32 -5.05
CA LEU A 56 -32.58 -13.19 -5.82
C LEU A 56 -31.51 -12.38 -5.08
N TRP A 57 -31.29 -12.67 -3.79
CA TRP A 57 -30.37 -11.94 -2.91
C TRP A 57 -29.19 -12.83 -2.50
N PRO A 58 -28.26 -13.16 -3.42
CA PRO A 58 -27.11 -14.01 -3.10
C PRO A 58 -26.14 -13.31 -2.14
N PRO A 59 -25.28 -14.07 -1.43
CA PRO A 59 -24.27 -13.49 -0.54
C PRO A 59 -23.36 -12.49 -1.26
N VAL A 60 -23.16 -11.31 -0.67
CA VAL A 60 -22.32 -10.23 -1.23
C VAL A 60 -20.83 -10.61 -1.25
N HIS A 61 -20.45 -11.51 -0.35
CA HIS A 61 -19.10 -11.93 -0.06
C HIS A 61 -19.02 -13.44 0.15
N ASP A 62 -17.88 -14.02 -0.20
CA ASP A 62 -17.57 -15.43 0.06
C ASP A 62 -16.24 -15.53 0.83
N GLU A 63 -16.30 -15.37 2.15
CA GLU A 63 -15.17 -15.51 3.09
C GLU A 63 -13.82 -14.99 2.55
N PRO A 64 -13.62 -13.67 2.40
CA PRO A 64 -12.44 -13.09 1.75
C PRO A 64 -11.10 -13.46 2.38
N TRP A 65 -11.08 -13.86 3.65
CA TRP A 65 -9.88 -14.32 4.37
C TRP A 65 -9.39 -15.71 3.94
N HIS A 66 -10.24 -16.54 3.33
CA HIS A 66 -9.89 -17.86 2.81
C HIS A 66 -9.34 -17.82 1.37
N MET A 67 -8.89 -16.66 0.89
CA MET A 67 -8.32 -16.56 -0.45
C MET A 67 -7.09 -17.46 -0.62
N SER A 68 -7.02 -18.18 -1.74
CA SER A 68 -5.86 -18.99 -2.11
C SER A 68 -5.11 -18.42 -3.31
N SER A 69 -5.59 -17.32 -3.89
CA SER A 69 -4.94 -16.53 -4.94
C SER A 69 -5.53 -15.12 -4.99
N LEU A 70 -4.79 -14.19 -5.58
CA LEU A 70 -5.25 -12.82 -5.80
C LEU A 70 -6.43 -12.77 -6.78
N HIS A 71 -6.38 -13.59 -7.83
CA HIS A 71 -7.50 -13.74 -8.75
C HIS A 71 -8.76 -14.24 -8.04
N GLU A 72 -8.66 -15.26 -7.18
CA GLU A 72 -9.82 -15.76 -6.41
C GLU A 72 -10.41 -14.68 -5.50
N PHE A 73 -9.55 -13.91 -4.81
CA PHE A 73 -9.99 -12.82 -3.96
C PHE A 73 -10.88 -11.82 -4.74
N TRP A 74 -10.37 -11.28 -5.84
CA TRP A 74 -11.09 -10.25 -6.62
C TRP A 74 -12.24 -10.80 -7.46
N SER A 75 -12.16 -12.04 -7.93
CA SER A 75 -13.16 -12.61 -8.85
C SER A 75 -14.30 -13.33 -8.15
N LYS A 76 -14.16 -13.75 -6.90
CA LYS A 76 -15.18 -14.55 -6.20
C LYS A 76 -15.51 -14.06 -4.81
N ARG A 77 -14.51 -13.64 -4.04
CA ARG A 77 -14.68 -13.45 -2.59
C ARG A 77 -14.95 -12.00 -2.18
N TRP A 78 -14.45 -11.04 -2.94
CA TRP A 78 -14.60 -9.60 -2.67
C TRP A 78 -15.79 -8.99 -3.42
N HIS A 79 -16.66 -8.24 -2.71
CA HIS A 79 -17.86 -7.52 -3.17
C HIS A 79 -18.36 -7.87 -4.58
N GLN A 80 -19.05 -8.99 -4.72
CA GLN A 80 -19.48 -9.47 -6.04
C GLN A 80 -20.51 -8.56 -6.73
N ILE A 81 -21.25 -7.74 -5.96
CA ILE A 81 -22.25 -6.82 -6.48
C ILE A 81 -21.67 -5.72 -7.38
N LEU A 82 -20.48 -5.22 -7.07
CA LEU A 82 -19.84 -4.14 -7.84
C LEU A 82 -19.13 -4.65 -9.10
N ARG A 83 -18.90 -5.96 -9.18
CA ARG A 83 -18.19 -6.57 -10.30
C ARG A 83 -18.87 -6.26 -11.63
N SER A 84 -20.18 -6.44 -11.72
CA SER A 84 -20.93 -6.18 -12.94
C SER A 84 -20.85 -4.71 -13.37
N VAL A 85 -20.90 -3.79 -12.40
CA VAL A 85 -20.74 -2.35 -12.67
C VAL A 85 -19.37 -2.06 -13.25
N PHE A 86 -18.29 -2.58 -12.66
CA PHE A 86 -16.93 -2.33 -13.17
C PHE A 86 -16.66 -3.00 -14.51
N LEU A 87 -17.25 -4.18 -14.75
CA LEU A 87 -17.20 -4.84 -16.05
C LEU A 87 -17.91 -4.00 -17.12
N VAL A 88 -19.09 -3.44 -16.83
CA VAL A 88 -19.82 -2.60 -17.78
C VAL A 88 -19.12 -1.28 -18.03
N MET A 89 -18.69 -0.60 -16.96
CA MET A 89 -18.12 0.75 -17.04
C MET A 89 -16.70 0.78 -17.58
N GLY A 90 -15.90 -0.27 -17.36
CA GLY A 90 -14.49 -0.29 -17.77
C GLY A 90 -14.05 -1.59 -18.43
N GLY A 91 -14.55 -2.74 -17.98
CA GLY A 91 -14.15 -4.05 -18.51
C GLY A 91 -14.49 -4.25 -19.98
N TYR A 92 -15.75 -4.10 -20.40
CA TYR A 92 -16.15 -4.29 -21.79
C TYR A 92 -15.55 -3.25 -22.74
N PRO A 93 -15.54 -1.94 -22.41
CA PRO A 93 -14.81 -0.96 -23.22
C PRO A 93 -13.33 -1.28 -23.34
N GLY A 94 -12.68 -1.67 -22.22
CA GLY A 94 -11.28 -2.10 -22.23
C GLY A 94 -11.05 -3.34 -23.09
N ARG A 95 -12.00 -4.27 -23.09
CA ARG A 95 -11.95 -5.48 -23.91
C ARG A 95 -11.94 -5.16 -25.40
N TRP A 96 -12.72 -4.17 -25.83
CA TRP A 96 -12.75 -3.74 -27.23
C TRP A 96 -11.40 -3.16 -27.70
N ILE A 97 -10.64 -2.55 -26.79
CA ILE A 97 -9.36 -1.92 -27.12
C ILE A 97 -8.20 -2.93 -27.12
N ALA A 98 -8.13 -3.80 -26.10
CA ALA A 98 -6.95 -4.66 -25.87
C ALA A 98 -7.29 -6.09 -25.43
N GLY A 99 -8.47 -6.60 -25.81
CA GLY A 99 -8.89 -7.97 -25.52
C GLY A 99 -8.97 -8.28 -24.03
N ASP A 100 -8.64 -9.50 -23.63
CA ASP A 100 -8.79 -9.94 -22.23
C ASP A 100 -7.90 -9.17 -21.25
N VAL A 101 -6.73 -8.69 -21.71
CA VAL A 101 -5.86 -7.82 -20.90
C VAL A 101 -6.52 -6.45 -20.72
N GLY A 102 -7.07 -5.87 -21.78
CA GLY A 102 -7.83 -4.63 -21.70
C GLY A 102 -9.05 -4.75 -20.79
N MET A 103 -9.73 -5.90 -20.80
CA MET A 103 -10.84 -6.17 -19.89
C MET A 103 -10.38 -6.16 -18.43
N LEU A 104 -9.26 -6.80 -18.11
CA LEU A 104 -8.70 -6.83 -16.76
C LEU A 104 -8.35 -5.42 -16.28
N PHE A 105 -7.55 -4.68 -17.05
CA PHE A 105 -7.12 -3.34 -16.67
C PHE A 105 -8.28 -2.35 -16.64
N GLY A 106 -9.16 -2.36 -17.63
CA GLY A 106 -10.35 -1.51 -17.67
C GLY A 106 -11.26 -1.71 -16.46
N THR A 107 -11.45 -2.96 -16.01
CA THR A 107 -12.21 -3.26 -14.79
C THR A 107 -11.58 -2.62 -13.55
N PHE A 108 -10.26 -2.76 -13.37
CA PHE A 108 -9.57 -2.21 -12.21
C PHE A 108 -9.44 -0.68 -12.26
N ILE A 109 -9.32 -0.08 -13.44
CA ILE A 109 -9.35 1.38 -13.61
C ILE A 109 -10.73 1.92 -13.21
N ALA A 110 -11.81 1.35 -13.72
CA ALA A 110 -13.17 1.75 -13.35
C ALA A 110 -13.40 1.56 -11.84
N SER A 111 -12.89 0.47 -11.26
CA SER A 111 -12.95 0.24 -9.81
C SER A 111 -12.20 1.32 -9.03
N GLY A 112 -10.97 1.66 -9.43
CA GLY A 112 -10.18 2.71 -8.76
C GLY A 112 -10.81 4.09 -8.87
N MET A 113 -11.35 4.44 -10.04
CA MET A 113 -12.08 5.70 -10.23
C MET A 113 -13.34 5.76 -9.38
N TYR A 114 -14.09 4.66 -9.27
CA TYR A 114 -15.28 4.62 -8.42
C TYR A 114 -14.95 4.93 -6.95
N HIS A 115 -13.90 4.31 -6.41
CA HIS A 115 -13.47 4.56 -5.03
C HIS A 115 -12.97 6.00 -4.85
N GLU A 116 -12.24 6.52 -5.83
CA GLU A 116 -11.72 7.88 -5.80
C GLU A 116 -12.83 8.93 -5.81
N VAL A 117 -13.81 8.78 -6.71
CA VAL A 117 -14.99 9.65 -6.76
C VAL A 117 -15.80 9.54 -5.47
N SER A 118 -15.95 8.34 -4.91
CA SER A 118 -16.66 8.14 -3.64
C SER A 118 -15.99 8.88 -2.47
N LEU A 119 -14.65 8.84 -2.41
CA LEU A 119 -13.86 9.58 -1.42
C LEU A 119 -13.96 11.10 -1.64
N CYS A 120 -13.90 11.55 -2.90
CA CYS A 120 -14.07 12.96 -3.26
C CYS A 120 -15.45 13.50 -2.85
N MET A 121 -16.51 12.71 -3.08
CA MET A 121 -17.87 13.04 -2.63
C MET A 121 -17.99 13.08 -1.11
N GLY A 122 -17.16 12.31 -0.39
CA GLY A 122 -17.01 12.39 1.07
C GLY A 122 -16.17 13.57 1.56
N GLY A 123 -15.69 14.44 0.67
CA GLY A 123 -14.90 15.64 1.01
C GLY A 123 -13.38 15.41 1.03
N ALA A 124 -12.89 14.23 0.63
CA ALA A 124 -11.45 14.01 0.47
C ALA A 124 -10.93 14.67 -0.83
N PRO A 125 -9.67 15.12 -0.88
CA PRO A 125 -9.06 15.57 -2.12
C PRO A 125 -8.76 14.39 -3.04
N PHE A 126 -8.69 14.66 -4.35
CA PHE A 126 -8.35 13.65 -5.35
C PHE A 126 -6.94 13.06 -5.11
N ASP A 127 -6.84 11.75 -4.98
CA ASP A 127 -5.60 11.01 -4.73
C ASP A 127 -5.38 9.86 -5.73
N VAL A 128 -4.51 10.11 -6.73
CA VAL A 128 -4.10 9.12 -7.74
C VAL A 128 -3.60 7.79 -7.15
N ARG A 129 -3.13 7.79 -5.89
CA ARG A 129 -2.63 6.57 -5.23
C ARG A 129 -3.72 5.51 -5.04
N VAL A 130 -4.98 5.91 -4.88
CA VAL A 130 -6.10 4.96 -4.83
C VAL A 130 -6.22 4.23 -6.16
N LEU A 131 -6.18 4.97 -7.28
CA LEU A 131 -6.18 4.37 -8.61
C LEU A 131 -4.99 3.44 -8.83
N VAL A 132 -3.78 3.87 -8.44
CA VAL A 132 -2.56 3.04 -8.53
C VAL A 132 -2.70 1.73 -7.75
N PHE A 133 -3.28 1.77 -6.55
CA PHE A 133 -3.53 0.57 -5.75
C PHE A 133 -4.38 -0.46 -6.51
N PHE A 134 -5.48 -0.04 -7.14
CA PHE A 134 -6.35 -0.94 -7.90
C PHE A 134 -5.70 -1.45 -9.18
N VAL A 135 -5.03 -0.57 -9.93
CA VAL A 135 -4.31 -0.97 -11.16
C VAL A 135 -3.21 -1.97 -10.85
N ALA A 136 -2.52 -1.84 -9.70
CA ALA A 136 -1.50 -2.80 -9.28
C ALA A 136 -2.06 -4.22 -9.08
N GLN A 137 -3.33 -4.38 -8.71
CA GLN A 137 -3.98 -5.69 -8.59
C GLN A 137 -4.10 -6.38 -9.95
N ALA A 138 -4.36 -5.62 -11.02
CA ALA A 138 -4.38 -6.15 -12.39
C ALA A 138 -3.03 -6.74 -12.79
N PHE A 139 -1.92 -6.08 -12.42
CA PHE A 139 -0.58 -6.63 -12.62
C PHE A 139 -0.34 -7.92 -11.81
N GLY A 140 -0.81 -7.98 -10.56
CA GLY A 140 -0.71 -9.18 -9.74
C GLY A 140 -1.45 -10.37 -10.35
N ILE A 141 -2.66 -10.15 -10.85
CA ILE A 141 -3.45 -11.20 -11.54
C ILE A 141 -2.80 -11.59 -12.87
N LEU A 142 -2.24 -10.64 -13.62
CA LEU A 142 -1.52 -10.93 -14.84
C LEU A 142 -0.28 -11.81 -14.56
N ALA A 143 0.44 -11.54 -13.46
CA ALA A 143 1.56 -12.36 -13.01
C ALA A 143 1.12 -13.78 -12.60
N GLU A 144 -0.02 -13.93 -11.90
CA GLU A 144 -0.60 -15.26 -11.62
C GLU A 144 -0.95 -16.02 -12.90
N ASN A 145 -1.50 -15.31 -13.90
CA ASN A 145 -1.80 -15.90 -15.20
C ASN A 145 -0.53 -16.32 -15.95
N ALA A 146 0.54 -15.50 -15.90
CA ALA A 146 1.82 -15.85 -16.47
C ALA A 146 2.44 -17.07 -15.78
N TYR A 147 2.43 -17.11 -14.44
CA TYR A 147 2.89 -18.26 -13.65
C TYR A 147 2.13 -19.54 -14.01
N ARG A 148 0.82 -19.45 -14.19
CA ARG A 148 0.00 -20.58 -14.62
C ARG A 148 0.36 -21.06 -16.03
N ARG A 149 0.66 -20.14 -16.94
CA ARG A 149 1.07 -20.48 -18.32
C ARG A 149 2.46 -21.13 -18.37
N THR A 150 3.39 -20.70 -17.53
CA THR A 150 4.77 -21.24 -17.53
C THR A 150 4.90 -22.54 -16.76
N THR A 151 4.22 -22.67 -15.60
CA THR A 151 4.36 -23.85 -14.73
C THR A 151 3.24 -24.88 -14.89
N GLY A 152 2.13 -24.51 -15.54
CA GLY A 152 0.92 -25.31 -15.61
C GLY A 152 0.12 -25.37 -14.29
N LYS A 153 0.67 -24.85 -13.18
CA LYS A 153 0.05 -24.88 -11.85
C LYS A 153 -0.64 -23.56 -11.55
N ARG A 154 -1.78 -23.62 -10.86
CA ARG A 154 -2.44 -22.42 -10.33
C ARG A 154 -1.76 -22.01 -9.03
N VAL A 155 -1.66 -20.72 -8.80
CA VAL A 155 -1.33 -20.19 -7.47
C VAL A 155 -2.44 -20.61 -6.52
N SER A 156 -2.10 -21.36 -5.46
CA SER A 156 -3.07 -21.94 -4.53
C SER A 156 -2.45 -22.20 -3.16
N GLY A 157 -3.30 -22.42 -2.16
CA GLY A 157 -2.89 -22.71 -0.78
C GLY A 157 -2.20 -21.52 -0.11
N TRP A 158 -1.28 -21.82 0.82
CA TRP A 158 -0.59 -20.81 1.62
C TRP A 158 0.23 -19.83 0.77
N ALA A 159 0.89 -20.31 -0.29
CA ALA A 159 1.74 -19.48 -1.13
C ALA A 159 0.92 -18.41 -1.88
N GLY A 160 -0.28 -18.78 -2.32
CA GLY A 160 -1.20 -17.85 -2.95
C GLY A 160 -1.90 -16.92 -1.97
N TRP A 161 -2.16 -17.38 -0.75
CA TRP A 161 -2.56 -16.50 0.35
C TRP A 161 -1.50 -15.43 0.62
N LEU A 162 -0.22 -15.82 0.74
CA LEU A 162 0.89 -14.88 0.97
C LEU A 162 1.02 -13.90 -0.20
N TRP A 163 0.93 -14.39 -1.44
CA TRP A 163 0.94 -13.55 -2.64
C TRP A 163 -0.18 -12.51 -2.62
N GLY A 164 -1.41 -12.94 -2.33
CA GLY A 164 -2.55 -12.04 -2.16
C GLY A 164 -2.31 -11.02 -1.04
N ALA A 165 -1.79 -11.45 0.11
CA ALA A 165 -1.49 -10.57 1.24
C ALA A 165 -0.44 -9.51 0.88
N ILE A 166 0.60 -9.85 0.09
CA ILE A 166 1.59 -8.88 -0.38
C ILE A 166 0.94 -7.82 -1.29
N PHE A 167 0.05 -8.22 -2.19
CA PHE A 167 -0.63 -7.28 -3.09
C PHE A 167 -1.70 -6.44 -2.39
N LEU A 168 -2.39 -6.99 -1.40
CA LEU A 168 -3.44 -6.26 -0.67
C LEU A 168 -2.87 -5.37 0.43
N LEU A 169 -1.98 -5.92 1.26
CA LEU A 169 -1.39 -5.20 2.40
C LEU A 169 -0.16 -4.40 1.95
N GLY A 170 0.78 -5.02 1.24
CA GLY A 170 2.03 -4.35 0.85
C GLY A 170 1.80 -3.13 -0.05
N ILE A 171 0.96 -3.27 -1.07
CA ILE A 171 0.62 -2.16 -1.98
C ILE A 171 -0.36 -1.19 -1.30
N GLY A 172 -1.23 -1.69 -0.43
CA GLY A 172 -2.09 -0.85 0.41
C GLY A 172 -1.30 0.12 1.29
N GLN A 173 -0.04 -0.21 1.58
CA GLN A 173 0.92 0.62 2.32
C GLN A 173 1.75 1.55 1.40
N LEU A 174 1.38 1.76 0.13
CA LEU A 174 2.13 2.62 -0.83
C LEU A 174 2.45 4.02 -0.28
N ARG A 175 1.57 4.62 0.52
CA ARG A 175 1.85 5.89 1.21
C ARG A 175 3.04 5.78 2.17
N CYS A 176 3.17 4.63 2.84
CA CYS A 176 4.27 4.30 3.74
C CYS A 176 5.59 4.10 2.99
N TRP A 177 5.55 3.45 1.82
CA TRP A 177 6.73 3.27 0.98
C TRP A 177 7.26 4.60 0.45
N ALA A 178 6.38 5.48 -0.03
CA ALA A 178 6.76 6.81 -0.50
C ALA A 178 7.37 7.67 0.63
N VAL A 179 6.75 7.70 1.81
CA VAL A 179 7.29 8.43 2.99
C VAL A 179 8.60 7.80 3.46
N PHE A 180 8.75 6.48 3.40
CA PHE A 180 10.00 5.80 3.75
C PHE A 180 11.11 6.16 2.77
N LEU A 181 10.84 6.16 1.46
CA LEU A 181 11.79 6.56 0.43
C LEU A 181 12.19 8.03 0.59
N ASP A 182 11.23 8.94 0.79
CA ASP A 182 11.52 10.35 1.07
C ASP A 182 12.38 10.50 2.33
N ALA A 183 12.09 9.74 3.40
CA ALA A 183 12.87 9.79 4.63
C ALA A 183 14.27 9.17 4.47
N VAL A 184 14.45 8.19 3.61
CA VAL A 184 15.76 7.61 3.26
C VAL A 184 16.55 8.61 2.41
N ASP A 185 15.91 9.21 1.40
CA ASP A 185 16.51 10.19 0.50
C ASP A 185 16.93 11.47 1.23
N SER A 186 16.06 11.98 2.11
CA SER A 186 16.36 13.14 2.99
C SER A 186 17.57 12.89 3.89
N ARG A 187 17.70 11.67 4.42
CA ARG A 187 18.86 11.27 5.24
C ARG A 187 20.12 11.11 4.40
N HIS A 188 19.98 10.63 3.17
CA HIS A 188 21.07 10.54 2.21
C HIS A 188 21.57 11.94 1.84
N GLU A 189 20.69 12.84 1.38
CA GLU A 189 21.02 14.23 1.05
C GLU A 189 21.66 14.98 2.23
N SER A 190 21.14 14.80 3.45
CA SER A 190 21.77 15.38 4.66
C SER A 190 23.21 14.90 4.86
N LYS A 191 23.47 13.60 4.72
CA LYS A 191 24.80 13.00 4.90
C LYS A 191 25.78 13.46 3.82
N TYR A 192 25.38 13.47 2.56
CA TYR A 192 26.23 13.91 1.44
C TYR A 192 26.38 15.43 1.36
N GLY A 193 25.35 16.19 1.71
CA GLY A 193 25.40 17.65 1.82
C GLY A 193 26.38 18.10 2.92
N LYS A 194 26.36 17.44 4.08
CA LYS A 194 27.32 17.70 5.16
C LYS A 194 28.76 17.38 4.74
N ARG A 195 28.97 16.29 3.99
CA ARG A 195 30.29 15.89 3.49
C ARG A 195 30.83 16.86 2.44
N ARG A 196 30.00 17.25 1.46
CA ARG A 196 30.35 18.30 0.47
C ARG A 196 30.74 19.63 1.11
N ARG A 197 30.06 20.05 2.19
CA ARG A 197 30.44 21.27 2.93
C ARG A 197 31.79 21.13 3.62
N ILE A 198 32.09 19.98 4.23
CA ILE A 198 33.39 19.72 4.86
C ILE A 198 34.51 19.74 3.81
N ASP A 199 34.30 19.12 2.65
CA ASP A 199 35.28 19.08 1.56
C ASP A 199 35.52 20.48 0.97
N ALA A 200 34.45 21.26 0.79
CA ALA A 200 34.53 22.65 0.32
C ALA A 200 35.23 23.58 1.32
N LEU A 201 35.04 23.36 2.63
CA LEU A 201 35.75 24.09 3.68
C LEU A 201 37.24 23.72 3.68
N SER A 202 37.58 22.44 3.55
CA SER A 202 38.97 21.96 3.45
C SER A 202 39.70 22.49 2.21
N ALA A 203 38.99 22.65 1.09
CA ALA A 203 39.52 23.21 -0.15
C ALA A 203 39.79 24.74 -0.09
N ARG A 204 39.03 25.48 0.74
CA ARG A 204 39.22 26.94 0.94
C ARG A 204 40.25 27.28 2.01
N THR A 205 40.70 26.31 2.80
CA THR A 205 41.73 26.54 3.82
C THR A 205 43.10 26.77 3.15
N PRO A 206 43.76 27.93 3.40
CA PRO A 206 45.10 28.21 2.89
C PRO A 206 46.09 27.11 3.27
N ALA A 207 47.02 26.78 2.37
CA ALA A 207 48.02 25.73 2.59
C ALA A 207 48.87 25.93 3.87
N SER A 208 48.99 27.17 4.35
CA SER A 208 49.69 27.54 5.58
C SER A 208 48.99 27.13 6.90
N LEU A 209 47.70 26.77 6.87
CA LEU A 209 46.91 26.40 8.06
C LEU A 209 46.60 24.90 8.17
N ARG A 210 46.94 24.11 7.15
CA ARG A 210 46.73 22.64 7.14
C ARG A 210 47.51 21.86 8.22
N PRO A 211 48.70 22.27 8.71
CA PRO A 211 49.42 21.50 9.72
C PRO A 211 48.79 21.54 11.13
N VAL A 212 48.01 22.59 11.45
CA VAL A 212 47.52 22.84 12.83
C VAL A 212 46.30 21.98 13.17
N LEU A 213 45.50 21.58 12.17
CA LEU A 213 44.34 20.68 12.39
C LEU A 213 44.72 19.20 12.43
N ALA A 214 45.89 18.81 11.90
CA ALA A 214 46.36 17.42 11.94
C ALA A 214 46.99 17.03 13.29
N SER A 215 47.37 18.01 14.14
CA SER A 215 48.02 17.76 15.44
C SER A 215 47.05 17.65 16.62
N ASN A 216 45.84 18.21 16.53
CA ASN A 216 44.86 18.19 17.65
C ASN A 216 44.00 16.91 17.70
N GLY A 217 44.27 15.92 16.85
CA GLY A 217 43.55 14.64 16.81
C GLY A 217 44.25 13.47 17.51
N ARG A 218 45.41 13.66 18.16
CA ARG A 218 46.06 12.60 18.93
C ARG A 218 45.78 12.77 20.41
N CYS A 219 44.86 11.96 20.94
CA CYS A 219 44.87 11.60 22.36
C CYS A 219 46.26 11.08 22.73
N PRO A 220 46.94 11.63 23.74
CA PRO A 220 48.07 10.96 24.35
C PRO A 220 47.54 9.89 25.31
N HIS A 221 47.69 8.64 24.91
CA HIS A 221 47.62 7.50 25.83
C HIS A 221 48.89 7.48 26.69
N ASN A 222 48.66 7.36 28.00
CA ASN A 222 49.54 6.82 29.04
C ASN A 222 50.77 7.64 29.45
N ALA A 223 50.72 8.23 30.65
CA ALA A 223 51.39 7.69 31.86
C ALA A 223 51.57 8.80 32.91
N LEU A 224 51.04 8.58 34.12
CA LEU A 224 51.85 8.55 35.35
C LEU A 224 50.95 8.38 36.59
N SER A 225 51.24 7.28 37.28
CA SER A 225 50.85 6.94 38.64
C SER A 225 51.43 7.96 39.62
N PHE A 226 50.68 8.40 40.65
CA PHE A 226 51.21 8.62 41.99
C PHE A 226 50.10 8.65 43.04
N SER A 227 50.25 7.77 44.02
CA SER A 227 49.56 7.69 45.31
C SER A 227 49.84 8.94 46.16
N ILE A 228 48.93 9.31 47.08
CA ILE A 228 49.19 9.47 48.53
C ILE A 228 47.99 10.13 49.22
N TYR A 229 47.64 9.51 50.35
CA TYR A 229 46.81 9.95 51.47
C TYR A 229 46.90 11.45 51.83
N HIS A 230 45.75 12.10 52.05
CA HIS A 230 45.36 12.63 53.37
C HIS A 230 43.89 13.05 53.39
#